data_AF-R7FGJ1-F1
#
_entry.id   AF-R7FGJ1-F1
#
_cell.length_a   1.000
_cell.length_b   1.000
_cell.length_c   1.000
_cell.angle_alpha   90.00
_cell.angle_beta   90.00
_cell.angle_gamma   90.00
#
_symmetry.space_group_name_H-M   'P 1'
#
loop_
_entity.id
_entity.type
_entity.pdbx_description
1 polymer ?
#
loop_
_entity_poly.entity_id
_entity_poly.type
_entity_poly.pdbx_seq_one_letter_code
_entity_poly.pdbx_strand_id
1 'polypeptide(L)'
;MDNELIQYIDATDNMQMEYLKYKTSPDFIKLCNPEWNEDITEEEGFIHALKLADEFWDLYIKHAIAEIEAIEIIIRKANETNENYVVFDKELPYRKAINLLENKNIKYLIFKSKRECYDIRLIDTKLKFKKKIVIEDIEQARKISNIKDLLYVDTHGKLCCTKTLESAINLVKYNEI
;
A
#
# COMPACT_ATOMS: atom_id res chain seq x y z
N MET A 1 30.61 -2.18 -8.38
CA MET A 1 29.16 -2.12 -8.14
C MET A 1 28.88 -0.73 -7.60
N ASP A 2 27.87 -0.05 -8.12
CA ASP A 2 27.53 1.30 -7.66
C ASP A 2 27.10 1.26 -6.18
N ASN A 3 27.73 2.10 -5.36
CA ASN A 3 27.52 2.16 -3.92
C ASN A 3 26.51 3.26 -3.51
N GLU A 4 25.98 4.04 -4.46
CA GLU A 4 25.18 5.22 -4.16
C GLU A 4 23.74 5.19 -4.68
N LEU A 5 23.47 4.68 -5.88
CA LEU A 5 22.11 4.61 -6.43
C LEU A 5 21.56 3.19 -6.33
N ILE A 6 22.24 2.21 -6.93
CA ILE A 6 21.73 0.83 -7.02
C ILE A 6 21.63 0.19 -5.64
N GLN A 7 22.68 0.30 -4.81
CA GLN A 7 22.64 -0.24 -3.46
C GLN A 7 21.67 0.50 -2.54
N TYR A 8 21.43 1.80 -2.78
CA TYR A 8 20.45 2.55 -1.98
C TYR A 8 19.02 2.15 -2.31
N ILE A 9 18.73 1.88 -3.59
CA ILE A 9 17.44 1.34 -4.02
C ILE A 9 17.22 -0.05 -3.40
N ASP A 10 18.19 -0.95 -3.54
CA ASP A 10 18.10 -2.31 -2.97
C ASP A 10 17.94 -2.29 -1.43
N ALA A 11 18.71 -1.45 -0.75
CA ALA A 11 18.58 -1.29 0.70
C ALA A 11 17.21 -0.69 1.09
N THR A 12 16.66 0.25 0.31
CA THR A 12 15.32 0.81 0.57
C THR A 12 14.23 -0.24 0.39
N ASP A 13 14.28 -1.04 -0.68
CA ASP A 13 13.35 -2.14 -0.94
C ASP A 13 13.41 -3.22 0.15
N ASN A 14 14.61 -3.45 0.69
CA ASN A 14 14.87 -4.36 1.81
C ASN A 14 14.69 -3.72 3.21
N MET A 15 14.21 -2.46 3.30
CA MET A 15 14.01 -1.70 4.54
C MET A 15 15.28 -1.49 5.40
N GLN A 16 16.47 -1.53 4.81
CA GLN A 16 17.77 -1.35 5.45
C GLN A 16 18.21 0.13 5.43
N MET A 17 17.56 0.98 6.22
CA MET A 17 17.76 2.44 6.15
C MET A 17 18.93 3.00 6.96
N GLU A 18 19.63 2.16 7.73
CA GLU A 18 20.65 2.59 8.71
C GLU A 18 21.90 3.24 8.08
N TYR A 19 22.13 3.06 6.77
CA TYR A 19 23.33 3.51 6.06
C TYR A 19 23.04 4.45 4.87
N LEU A 20 21.78 4.85 4.69
CA LEU A 20 21.35 5.66 3.54
C LEU A 20 21.54 7.16 3.81
N LYS A 21 22.29 7.85 2.95
CA LYS A 21 22.19 9.32 2.87
C LYS A 21 20.92 9.67 2.11
N TYR A 22 20.00 10.37 2.77
CA TYR A 22 18.76 10.82 2.14
C TYR A 22 19.04 11.77 0.98
N LYS A 23 18.53 11.45 -0.21
CA LYS A 23 18.41 12.40 -1.32
C LYS A 23 17.03 13.06 -1.25
N THR A 24 16.99 14.38 -1.36
CA THR A 24 15.78 15.20 -1.37
C THR A 24 15.44 15.64 -2.79
N SER A 25 14.22 16.12 -3.05
CA SER A 25 13.85 16.58 -4.40
C SER A 25 14.80 17.65 -4.97
N PRO A 26 15.32 18.64 -4.21
CA PRO A 26 16.35 19.54 -4.71
C PRO A 26 17.63 18.85 -5.20
N ASP A 27 18.00 17.71 -4.62
CA ASP A 27 19.21 16.99 -5.04
C ASP A 27 19.06 16.37 -6.43
N PHE A 28 17.83 16.05 -6.84
CA PHE A 28 17.53 15.61 -8.21
C PHE A 28 17.46 16.79 -9.17
N ILE A 29 16.88 17.92 -8.76
CA ILE A 29 16.83 19.14 -9.59
C ILE A 29 18.24 19.68 -9.89
N LYS A 30 19.16 19.60 -8.93
CA LYS A 30 20.56 20.03 -9.10
C LYS A 30 21.31 19.25 -10.18
N LEU A 31 20.88 18.04 -10.52
CA LEU A 31 21.49 17.25 -11.60
C LEU A 31 21.30 17.88 -12.99
N CYS A 32 20.40 18.87 -13.11
CA CYS A 32 20.22 19.62 -14.35
C CYS A 32 21.25 20.74 -14.53
N ASN A 33 22.07 21.06 -13.51
CA ASN A 33 23.16 22.02 -13.68
C ASN A 33 24.25 21.41 -14.59
N PRO A 34 24.88 22.22 -15.48
CA PRO A 34 25.98 21.73 -16.29
C PRO A 34 27.11 21.16 -15.45
N GLU A 35 27.60 19.98 -15.81
CA GLU A 35 28.81 19.42 -15.22
C GLU A 35 30.06 20.12 -15.78
N TRP A 36 31.17 20.03 -15.05
CA TRP A 36 32.43 20.70 -15.40
C TRP A 36 32.98 20.32 -16.79
N ASN A 37 32.55 19.19 -17.34
CA ASN A 37 32.98 18.62 -18.61
C ASN A 37 31.89 18.66 -19.70
N GLU A 38 30.83 19.43 -19.49
CA GLU A 38 29.75 19.63 -20.46
C GLU A 38 29.83 21.02 -21.11
N ASP A 39 29.48 21.09 -22.39
CA ASP A 39 29.34 22.35 -23.14
C ASP A 39 27.85 22.71 -23.21
N ILE A 40 27.26 22.93 -22.03
CA ILE A 40 25.85 23.31 -21.83
C ILE A 40 25.83 24.58 -20.98
N THR A 41 24.97 25.51 -21.34
CA THR A 41 24.82 26.77 -20.60
C THR A 41 24.00 26.59 -19.32
N GLU A 42 24.20 27.46 -18.33
CA GLU A 42 23.35 27.50 -17.13
C GLU A 42 21.87 27.71 -17.47
N GLU A 43 21.56 28.47 -18.53
CA GLU A 43 20.19 28.71 -18.99
C GLU A 43 19.52 27.42 -19.49
N GLU A 44 20.24 26.62 -20.29
CA GLU A 44 19.75 25.33 -20.76
C GLU A 44 19.52 24.36 -19.60
N GLY A 45 20.44 24.33 -18.62
CA GLY A 45 20.29 23.56 -17.40
C GLY A 45 19.08 23.98 -16.57
N PHE A 46 18.85 25.29 -16.44
CA PHE A 46 17.67 25.84 -15.76
C PHE A 46 16.35 25.46 -16.46
N ILE A 47 16.28 25.56 -17.79
CA ILE A 47 15.09 25.14 -18.55
C ILE A 47 14.83 23.64 -18.36
N HIS A 48 15.87 22.82 -18.32
CA HIS A 48 15.72 21.38 -18.07
C HIS A 48 15.21 21.09 -16.64
N ALA A 49 15.75 21.79 -15.63
CA ALA A 49 15.29 21.71 -14.26
C ALA A 49 13.79 22.04 -14.13
N LEU A 50 13.32 23.08 -14.83
CA LEU A 50 11.91 23.45 -14.85
C LEU A 50 11.03 22.34 -15.43
N LYS A 51 11.42 21.74 -16.56
CA LYS A 51 10.67 20.64 -17.18
C LYS A 51 10.56 19.42 -16.27
N LEU A 52 11.68 19.03 -15.66
CA LEU A 52 11.73 17.91 -14.72
C LEU A 52 10.83 18.16 -13.50
N ALA A 53 10.87 19.38 -12.96
CA ALA A 53 10.03 19.77 -11.82
C ALA A 53 8.54 19.77 -12.17
N ASP A 54 8.17 20.27 -13.36
CA ASP A 54 6.78 20.36 -13.81
C ASP A 54 6.14 18.96 -13.94
N GLU A 55 6.82 18.04 -14.63
CA GLU A 55 6.37 16.64 -14.76
C GLU A 55 6.24 15.94 -13.39
N PHE A 56 7.19 16.20 -12.48
CA PHE A 56 7.13 15.67 -11.12
C PHE A 56 5.91 16.20 -10.36
N TRP A 57 5.64 17.50 -10.41
CA TRP A 57 4.51 18.11 -9.70
C TRP A 57 3.17 17.64 -10.24
N ASP A 58 3.02 17.50 -11.54
CA ASP A 58 1.82 16.96 -12.17
C ASP A 58 1.50 15.54 -11.67
N LEU A 59 2.51 14.67 -11.64
CA LEU A 59 2.37 13.32 -11.09
C LEU A 59 2.04 13.36 -9.60
N TYR A 60 2.75 14.18 -8.82
CA TYR A 60 2.56 14.30 -7.38
C TYR A 60 1.13 14.76 -7.04
N ILE A 61 0.64 15.81 -7.69
CA ILE A 61 -0.71 16.35 -7.49
C ILE A 61 -1.75 15.30 -7.87
N LYS A 62 -1.58 14.61 -9.01
CA LYS A 62 -2.47 13.52 -9.41
C LYS A 62 -2.54 12.41 -8.36
N HIS A 63 -1.41 12.03 -7.77
CA HIS A 63 -1.36 11.04 -6.69
C HIS A 63 -2.04 11.54 -5.40
N ALA A 64 -1.81 12.81 -5.03
CA ALA A 64 -2.44 13.42 -3.86
C ALA A 64 -3.97 13.48 -3.99
N ILE A 65 -4.48 13.87 -5.16
CA ILE A 65 -5.93 13.88 -5.46
C ILE A 65 -6.50 12.47 -5.35
N ALA A 66 -5.88 11.48 -5.98
CA ALA A 66 -6.34 10.08 -5.91
C ALA A 66 -6.35 9.51 -4.48
N GLU A 67 -5.41 9.93 -3.63
CA GLU A 67 -5.39 9.55 -2.21
C GLU A 67 -6.53 10.20 -1.43
N ILE A 68 -6.83 11.47 -1.67
CA ILE A 68 -7.97 12.18 -1.05
C ILE A 68 -9.29 11.52 -1.45
N GLU A 69 -9.50 11.27 -2.74
CA GLU A 69 -10.70 10.58 -3.24
C GLU A 69 -10.89 9.21 -2.58
N ALA A 70 -9.81 8.44 -2.44
CA ALA A 70 -9.85 7.15 -1.76
C ALA A 70 -10.23 7.28 -0.28
N ILE A 71 -9.69 8.28 0.43
CA ILE A 71 -10.04 8.56 1.83
C ILE A 71 -11.53 8.84 1.97
N GLU A 72 -12.08 9.73 1.13
CA GLU A 72 -13.50 10.08 1.14
C GLU A 72 -14.39 8.86 0.90
N ILE A 73 -14.06 8.03 -0.09
CA ILE A 73 -14.81 6.80 -0.40
C ILE A 73 -14.79 5.83 0.78
N ILE A 74 -13.62 5.65 1.42
CA ILE A 74 -13.47 4.74 2.57
C ILE A 74 -14.27 5.24 3.77
N ILE A 75 -14.14 6.52 4.14
CA ILE A 75 -14.86 7.10 5.28
C ILE A 75 -16.36 6.99 5.05
N ARG A 76 -16.85 7.36 3.87
CA ARG A 76 -18.27 7.29 3.54
C ARG A 76 -18.81 5.86 3.69
N LYS A 77 -18.18 4.88 3.04
CA LYS A 77 -18.62 3.47 3.14
C LYS A 77 -18.49 2.89 4.55
N ALA A 78 -17.48 3.30 5.31
CA ALA A 78 -17.30 2.90 6.70
C ALA A 78 -18.41 3.42 7.62
N ASN A 79 -18.96 4.62 7.33
CA ASN A 79 -20.05 5.20 8.09
C ASN A 79 -21.43 4.66 7.68
N GLU A 80 -21.58 4.16 6.44
CA GLU A 80 -22.83 3.59 5.92
C GLU A 80 -23.07 2.13 6.37
N THR A 81 -22.03 1.41 6.79
CA THR A 81 -22.13 -0.01 7.16
C THR A 81 -22.41 -0.23 8.65
N ASN A 82 -23.21 -1.25 8.96
CA ASN A 82 -23.40 -1.77 10.31
C ASN A 82 -22.46 -2.95 10.65
N GLU A 83 -21.69 -3.41 9.66
CA GLU A 83 -20.74 -4.50 9.81
C GLU A 83 -19.41 -4.00 10.40
N ASN A 84 -18.57 -4.92 10.87
CA ASN A 84 -17.18 -4.62 11.26
C ASN A 84 -16.20 -4.67 10.06
N TYR A 85 -16.73 -4.75 8.84
CA TYR A 85 -15.94 -4.76 7.61
C TYR A 85 -16.56 -3.88 6.52
N VAL A 86 -15.73 -3.46 5.56
CA VAL A 86 -16.15 -2.69 4.39
C VAL A 86 -15.63 -3.35 3.12
N VAL A 87 -16.47 -3.44 2.08
CA VAL A 87 -16.13 -4.04 0.79
C VAL A 87 -15.96 -2.98 -0.29
N PHE A 88 -14.86 -3.10 -1.04
CA PHE A 88 -14.53 -2.27 -2.20
C PHE A 88 -14.30 -3.14 -3.43
N ASP A 89 -14.76 -2.63 -4.56
CA ASP A 89 -14.68 -3.23 -5.90
C ASP A 89 -13.30 -3.07 -6.56
N LYS A 90 -12.41 -2.31 -5.95
CA LYS A 90 -11.00 -2.14 -6.31
C LYS A 90 -10.17 -1.83 -5.08
N GLU A 91 -8.88 -2.10 -5.16
CA GLU A 91 -7.92 -1.67 -4.13
C GLU A 91 -7.82 -0.14 -4.06
N LEU A 92 -7.82 0.39 -2.84
CA LEU A 92 -7.70 1.83 -2.55
C LEU A 92 -6.57 2.07 -1.55
N PRO A 93 -5.81 3.18 -1.66
CA PRO A 93 -4.92 3.60 -0.60
C PRO A 93 -5.74 3.93 0.66
N TYR A 94 -5.56 3.16 1.72
CA TYR A 94 -6.42 3.23 2.90
C TYR A 94 -5.71 3.68 4.18
N ARG A 95 -4.38 3.63 4.23
CA ARG A 95 -3.61 3.82 5.48
C ARG A 95 -3.93 5.14 6.19
N LYS A 96 -3.99 6.25 5.44
CA LYS A 96 -4.38 7.56 6.00
C LYS A 96 -5.84 7.61 6.43
N ALA A 97 -6.73 7.00 5.64
CA ALA A 97 -8.16 6.94 5.93
C ALA A 97 -8.45 6.28 7.29
N ILE A 98 -7.70 5.23 7.67
CA ILE A 98 -7.88 4.52 8.95
C ILE A 98 -7.78 5.47 10.15
N ASN A 99 -6.83 6.41 10.11
CA ASN A 99 -6.62 7.37 11.20
C ASN A 99 -7.77 8.37 11.32
N LEU A 100 -8.52 8.58 10.23
CA LEU A 100 -9.63 9.53 10.12
C LEU A 100 -11.00 8.87 10.33
N LEU A 101 -11.06 7.54 10.47
CA LEU A 101 -12.33 6.84 10.69
C LEU A 101 -12.94 7.22 12.04
N GLU A 102 -14.17 7.72 12.02
CA GLU A 102 -14.99 7.93 13.21
C GLU A 102 -15.59 6.60 13.69
N ASN A 103 -16.05 5.76 12.77
CA ASN A 103 -16.57 4.43 13.08
C ASN A 103 -15.45 3.47 13.52
N LYS A 104 -15.29 3.30 14.83
CA LYS A 104 -14.29 2.40 15.43
C LYS A 104 -14.69 0.92 15.40
N ASN A 105 -15.89 0.57 14.91
CA ASN A 105 -16.29 -0.83 14.75
C ASN A 105 -15.62 -1.52 13.56
N ILE A 106 -15.17 -0.75 12.57
CA ILE A 106 -14.51 -1.32 11.39
C ILE A 106 -13.16 -1.91 11.81
N LYS A 107 -12.96 -3.19 11.50
CA LYS A 107 -11.73 -3.95 11.75
C LYS A 107 -11.08 -4.45 10.46
N TYR A 108 -11.89 -4.66 9.41
CA TYR A 108 -11.46 -5.26 8.16
C TYR A 108 -11.83 -4.40 6.95
N LEU A 109 -10.92 -4.27 5.99
CA LEU A 109 -11.25 -3.84 4.64
C LEU A 109 -11.10 -5.02 3.69
N ILE A 110 -12.08 -5.20 2.80
CA ILE A 110 -12.08 -6.21 1.76
C ILE A 110 -11.97 -5.50 0.42
N PHE A 111 -10.91 -5.78 -0.33
CA PHE A 111 -10.68 -5.20 -1.66
C PHE A 111 -10.74 -6.27 -2.73
N LYS A 112 -11.48 -6.03 -3.81
CA LYS A 112 -11.27 -6.80 -5.04
C LYS A 112 -9.90 -6.42 -5.62
N SER A 113 -8.98 -7.38 -5.64
CA SER A 113 -7.62 -7.23 -6.14
C SER A 113 -7.57 -7.36 -7.66
N LYS A 114 -6.53 -6.79 -8.29
CA LYS A 114 -6.24 -6.94 -9.72
C LYS A 114 -5.98 -8.39 -10.14
N ARG A 115 -5.73 -9.29 -9.18
CA ARG A 115 -5.50 -10.73 -9.40
C ARG A 115 -6.81 -11.55 -9.43
N GLU A 116 -7.96 -10.90 -9.60
CA GLU A 116 -9.30 -11.50 -9.54
C GLU A 116 -9.54 -12.32 -8.25
N CYS A 117 -9.02 -11.80 -7.13
CA CYS A 117 -9.24 -12.32 -5.79
C CYS A 117 -9.69 -11.19 -4.84
N TYR A 118 -9.98 -11.54 -3.59
CA TYR A 118 -10.36 -10.59 -2.55
C TYR A 118 -9.31 -10.57 -1.45
N ASP A 119 -8.68 -9.41 -1.27
CA ASP A 119 -7.75 -9.13 -0.18
C ASP A 119 -8.54 -8.70 1.05
N ILE A 120 -8.32 -9.37 2.19
CA ILE A 120 -8.86 -9.00 3.49
C ILE A 120 -7.74 -8.43 4.33
N ARG A 121 -7.82 -7.13 4.67
CA ARG A 121 -6.81 -6.39 5.43
C ARG A 121 -7.34 -5.98 6.78
N LEU A 122 -6.57 -6.24 7.83
CA LEU A 122 -6.83 -5.73 9.17
C LEU A 122 -6.35 -4.28 9.28
N ILE A 123 -7.23 -3.38 9.74
CA ILE A 123 -6.90 -1.95 9.84
C ILE A 123 -6.18 -1.59 11.14
N ASP A 124 -6.44 -2.33 12.21
CA ASP A 124 -5.79 -2.11 13.50
C ASP A 124 -4.45 -2.88 13.57
N THR A 125 -3.39 -2.15 13.93
CA THR A 125 -2.04 -2.70 14.08
C THR A 125 -1.92 -3.72 15.22
N LYS A 126 -2.88 -3.77 16.15
CA LYS A 126 -2.93 -4.76 17.24
C LYS A 126 -3.69 -6.03 16.87
N LEU A 127 -4.63 -5.97 15.94
CA LEU A 127 -5.45 -7.13 15.54
C LEU A 127 -4.70 -8.04 14.58
N LYS A 128 -4.88 -9.36 14.71
CA LYS A 128 -4.32 -10.34 13.78
C LYS A 128 -5.37 -11.37 13.40
N PHE A 129 -5.20 -11.98 12.24
CA PHE A 129 -5.90 -13.22 11.95
C PHE A 129 -5.51 -14.28 12.99
N LYS A 130 -6.44 -15.17 13.33
CA LYS A 130 -6.23 -16.23 14.32
C LYS A 130 -4.95 -17.00 14.00
N LYS A 131 -4.07 -17.14 15.00
CA LYS A 131 -2.77 -17.82 14.84
C LYS A 131 -2.87 -19.22 14.22
N LYS A 132 -3.99 -19.91 14.41
CA LYS A 132 -4.23 -21.25 13.83
C LYS A 132 -4.22 -21.28 12.31
N ILE A 133 -4.52 -20.16 11.64
CA ILE A 133 -4.52 -20.06 10.18
C ILE A 133 -3.30 -19.31 9.63
N VAL A 134 -2.52 -18.66 10.50
CA VAL A 134 -1.25 -18.00 10.15
C VAL A 134 -0.14 -19.05 10.16
N ILE A 135 -0.15 -19.89 9.14
CA ILE A 135 0.76 -21.01 8.93
C ILE A 135 1.16 -21.07 7.45
N GLU A 136 2.30 -21.67 7.14
CA GLU A 136 2.82 -21.74 5.76
C GLU A 136 1.99 -22.67 4.86
N ASP A 137 1.43 -23.75 5.43
CA ASP A 137 0.59 -24.69 4.68
C ASP A 137 -0.83 -24.15 4.50
N ILE A 138 -1.10 -23.64 3.29
CA ILE A 138 -2.40 -23.11 2.91
C ILE A 138 -3.50 -24.18 2.93
N GLU A 139 -3.20 -25.44 2.60
CA GLU A 139 -4.20 -26.53 2.62
C GLU A 139 -4.62 -26.84 4.05
N GLN A 140 -3.68 -26.79 4.99
CA GLN A 140 -4.00 -26.91 6.42
C GLN A 140 -4.82 -25.70 6.89
N ALA A 141 -4.47 -24.48 6.47
CA ALA A 141 -5.24 -23.27 6.82
C ALA A 141 -6.68 -23.33 6.29
N ARG A 142 -6.91 -23.85 5.08
CA ARG A 142 -8.24 -24.11 4.51
C ARG A 142 -9.05 -25.09 5.35
N LYS A 143 -8.44 -26.19 5.81
CA LYS A 143 -9.11 -27.18 6.67
C LYS A 143 -9.50 -26.58 8.03
N ILE A 144 -8.61 -25.78 8.63
CA ILE A 144 -8.83 -25.16 9.94
C ILE A 144 -9.91 -24.06 9.89
N SER A 145 -9.88 -23.23 8.84
CA SER A 145 -10.85 -22.14 8.65
C SER A 145 -12.17 -22.59 8.02
N ASN A 146 -12.19 -23.78 7.40
CA ASN A 146 -13.26 -24.29 6.55
C ASN A 146 -13.52 -23.40 5.31
N ILE A 147 -12.50 -22.70 4.80
CA ILE A 147 -12.59 -21.81 3.64
C ILE A 147 -11.78 -22.41 2.50
N LYS A 148 -12.47 -23.07 1.56
CA LYS A 148 -11.84 -23.92 0.53
C LYS A 148 -10.99 -23.16 -0.48
N ASP A 149 -11.33 -21.90 -0.74
CA ASP A 149 -10.70 -21.03 -1.73
C ASP A 149 -9.83 -19.93 -1.07
N LEU A 150 -9.36 -20.18 0.17
CA LEU A 150 -8.31 -19.37 0.79
C LEU A 150 -7.01 -19.53 -0.01
N LEU A 151 -6.49 -18.44 -0.55
CA LEU A 151 -5.35 -18.43 -1.46
C LEU A 151 -4.05 -18.11 -0.74
N TYR A 152 -4.11 -17.24 0.27
CA TYR A 152 -2.92 -16.73 0.95
C TYR A 152 -3.25 -16.24 2.35
N VAL A 153 -2.30 -16.40 3.27
CA VAL A 153 -2.29 -15.80 4.61
C VAL A 153 -0.90 -15.24 4.84
N ASP A 154 -0.81 -13.94 5.14
CA ASP A 154 0.45 -13.28 5.47
C ASP A 154 1.02 -13.79 6.80
N THR A 155 2.34 -13.90 6.88
CA THR A 155 3.06 -14.44 8.04
C THR A 155 2.89 -13.57 9.29
N HIS A 156 2.62 -12.27 9.13
CA HIS A 156 2.32 -11.38 10.26
C HIS A 156 0.84 -11.44 10.68
N GLY A 157 0.01 -12.16 9.92
CA GLY A 157 -1.43 -12.30 10.15
C GLY A 157 -2.19 -11.02 9.91
N LYS A 158 -1.76 -10.17 8.96
CA LYS A 158 -2.39 -8.87 8.64
C LYS A 158 -3.20 -8.86 7.36
N LEU A 159 -2.93 -9.81 6.48
CA LEU A 159 -3.54 -9.93 5.17
C LEU A 159 -3.91 -11.39 4.91
N CYS A 160 -5.10 -11.61 4.36
CA CYS A 160 -5.50 -12.87 3.76
C CYS A 160 -6.04 -12.62 2.36
N CYS A 161 -5.99 -13.60 1.48
CA CYS A 161 -6.61 -13.53 0.16
C CYS A 161 -7.54 -14.73 -0.05
N THR A 162 -8.71 -14.49 -0.62
CA THR A 162 -9.67 -15.55 -1.00
C THR A 162 -10.10 -15.36 -2.44
N LYS A 163 -10.57 -16.42 -3.11
CA LYS A 163 -11.04 -16.30 -4.50
C LYS A 163 -12.37 -15.57 -4.62
N THR A 164 -13.28 -15.79 -3.67
CA THR A 164 -14.65 -15.25 -3.70
C THR A 164 -14.93 -14.26 -2.56
N LEU A 165 -15.83 -13.31 -2.80
CA LEU A 165 -16.27 -12.36 -1.78
C LEU A 165 -16.94 -13.06 -0.60
N GLU A 166 -17.74 -14.11 -0.88
CA GLU A 166 -18.41 -14.89 0.15
C GLU A 166 -17.39 -15.50 1.13
N SER A 167 -16.32 -16.09 0.61
CA SER A 167 -15.23 -16.62 1.43
C SER A 167 -14.47 -15.54 2.19
N ALA A 168 -14.27 -14.35 1.61
CA ALA A 168 -13.68 -13.23 2.33
C ALA A 168 -14.52 -12.83 3.55
N ILE A 169 -15.84 -12.75 3.39
CA ILE A 169 -16.79 -12.43 4.47
C ILE A 169 -16.82 -13.55 5.51
N ASN A 170 -16.82 -14.82 5.08
CA ASN A 170 -16.77 -15.96 5.97
C ASN A 170 -15.46 -16.00 6.77
N LEU A 171 -14.34 -15.56 6.19
CA LEU A 171 -13.07 -15.44 6.90
C LEU A 171 -13.12 -14.36 7.98
N VAL A 172 -13.73 -13.20 7.68
CA VAL A 172 -13.96 -12.15 8.69
C VAL A 172 -14.78 -12.71 9.86
N LYS A 173 -15.88 -13.41 9.58
CA LYS A 173 -16.71 -14.04 10.61
C LYS A 173 -15.94 -15.07 11.42
N TYR A 174 -15.18 -15.94 10.76
CA TYR A 174 -14.31 -16.91 11.42
C TYR A 174 -13.34 -16.24 12.41
N ASN A 175 -12.83 -15.06 12.07
CA ASN A 175 -11.85 -14.36 12.90
C ASN A 175 -12.44 -13.71 14.15
N GLU A 176 -13.74 -13.43 14.16
CA GLU A 176 -14.44 -12.74 15.26
C GLU A 176 -15.09 -13.68 16.29
N ILE A 177 -15.23 -14.98 15.96
CA ILE A 177 -15.69 -16.04 16.88
C ILE A 177 -14.64 -16.33 17.95
#